data_AF-A0A061SG01-F1
#
_entry.id   AF-A0A061SG01-F1
#
_cell.length_a   1.000
_cell.length_b   1.000
_cell.length_c   1.000
_cell.angle_alpha   90.00
_cell.angle_beta   90.00
_cell.angle_gamma   90.00
#
_symmetry.space_group_name_H-M   'P 1'
#
loop_
_entity.id
_entity.type
_entity.pdbx_description
1 polymer ?
#
loop_
_entity_poly.entity_id
_entity_poly.type
_entity_poly.pdbx_seq_one_letter_code
_entity_poly.pdbx_strand_id
1 'polypeptide(L)'
;MTGIVRREMNILLSTVFWLFCCDVIPSLGETHTTSAHYRRQLLARPVREKQQCQNTAAGRWLLADSNGMVCKLDQVNAVSGCCEGGSKHSCETCLEVDKCCTEYEHCVSCCLKQDHTPASALAANFRSAGRPETGKWGSRFELCRGKCRTTSQSTVHENSYLGRRHHCFGDRQKPMLEPELAPPPGGVVAVAAQEPNLSCLQVCAGVGKTCSPDHFDAVNHCDRLRDHFKCEAGCQLSTASTRGKDHPAYVIYQSPKENFPTMCLINELREFDCSAKHAKTRRLCPCV
;
A
#
# COMPACT_ATOMS: atom_id res chain seq x y z
N MET A 1 -55.48 1.87 34.51
CA MET A 1 -56.01 2.86 33.56
C MET A 1 -55.21 2.70 32.27
N THR A 2 -55.74 2.07 31.20
CA THR A 2 -56.74 2.58 30.22
C THR A 2 -56.18 3.75 29.38
N GLY A 3 -56.13 3.68 28.05
CA GLY A 3 -56.60 2.60 27.17
C GLY A 3 -56.26 2.79 25.67
N ILE A 4 -56.90 1.99 24.83
CA ILE A 4 -56.69 1.88 23.38
C ILE A 4 -57.41 3.01 22.62
N VAL A 5 -56.79 3.57 21.57
CA VAL A 5 -57.52 4.13 20.41
C VAL A 5 -56.79 3.75 19.10
N ARG A 6 -57.48 3.01 18.23
CA ARG A 6 -57.18 2.89 16.78
C ARG A 6 -57.83 4.06 16.04
N ARG A 7 -57.29 4.45 14.88
CA ARG A 7 -58.12 4.83 13.73
C ARG A 7 -57.61 4.14 12.46
N GLU A 8 -58.53 3.44 11.81
CA GLU A 8 -58.41 2.97 10.43
C GLU A 8 -58.99 4.03 9.49
N MET A 9 -58.71 3.91 8.19
CA MET A 9 -59.68 4.34 7.17
C MET A 9 -59.59 3.41 5.96
N ASN A 10 -60.58 2.51 5.85
CA ASN A 10 -60.85 1.74 4.63
C ASN A 10 -61.51 2.66 3.58
N ILE A 11 -61.47 2.26 2.29
CA ILE A 11 -62.66 2.17 1.41
C ILE A 11 -62.31 1.52 0.05
N LEU A 12 -62.89 0.33 -0.17
CA LEU A 12 -63.60 -0.20 -1.37
C LEU A 12 -63.02 -0.10 -2.81
N LEU A 13 -63.39 -0.97 -3.79
CA LEU A 13 -63.73 -2.41 -3.85
C LEU A 13 -63.86 -2.84 -5.35
N SER A 14 -64.26 -4.10 -5.61
CA SER A 14 -64.65 -4.72 -6.91
C SER A 14 -63.47 -5.26 -7.75
N THR A 15 -63.35 -6.51 -8.22
CA THR A 15 -64.29 -7.60 -8.63
C THR A 15 -65.10 -7.25 -9.89
N VAL A 16 -65.43 -8.15 -10.84
CA VAL A 16 -65.67 -9.61 -10.88
C VAL A 16 -65.08 -10.17 -12.22
N PHE A 17 -64.28 -11.24 -12.27
CA PHE A 17 -64.60 -12.67 -12.48
C PHE A 17 -65.52 -13.03 -13.69
N TRP A 18 -65.21 -14.09 -14.44
CA TRP A 18 -66.13 -15.11 -15.04
C TRP A 18 -65.32 -16.20 -15.79
N LEU A 19 -65.94 -17.34 -16.14
CA LEU A 19 -65.28 -18.63 -16.51
C LEU A 19 -65.98 -19.37 -17.68
N PHE A 20 -65.34 -20.46 -18.14
CA PHE A 20 -65.86 -21.57 -19.01
C PHE A 20 -66.03 -21.26 -20.53
N CYS A 21 -65.99 -22.22 -21.47
CA CYS A 21 -65.82 -23.69 -21.38
C CYS A 21 -65.03 -24.32 -22.57
N CYS A 22 -65.01 -25.66 -22.68
CA CYS A 22 -64.18 -26.52 -23.55
C CYS A 22 -64.76 -26.88 -24.94
N ASP A 23 -63.90 -27.35 -25.87
CA ASP A 23 -64.04 -28.60 -26.69
C ASP A 23 -62.82 -28.80 -27.65
N VAL A 24 -62.36 -29.93 -28.25
CA VAL A 24 -62.70 -31.39 -28.35
C VAL A 24 -63.02 -31.84 -29.81
N ILE A 25 -62.26 -32.69 -30.55
CA ILE A 25 -60.87 -33.20 -30.36
C ILE A 25 -60.01 -33.32 -31.68
N PRO A 26 -60.24 -34.25 -32.67
CA PRO A 26 -59.11 -35.08 -33.13
C PRO A 26 -58.83 -35.22 -34.66
N SER A 27 -57.55 -35.46 -35.03
CA SER A 27 -57.05 -36.78 -35.52
C SER A 27 -55.90 -36.74 -36.57
N LEU A 28 -54.99 -37.72 -36.45
CA LEU A 28 -54.15 -38.40 -37.47
C LEU A 28 -53.13 -37.61 -38.34
N GLY A 29 -51.90 -38.16 -38.45
CA GLY A 29 -50.90 -37.71 -39.45
C GLY A 29 -49.43 -37.99 -39.13
N GLU A 30 -49.02 -39.24 -38.87
CA GLU A 30 -47.60 -39.59 -38.75
C GLU A 30 -46.89 -39.65 -40.13
N THR A 31 -45.64 -39.21 -40.22
CA THR A 31 -44.60 -39.89 -41.04
C THR A 31 -43.21 -39.37 -40.70
N HIS A 32 -42.30 -40.27 -40.31
CA HIS A 32 -40.89 -39.93 -40.13
C HIS A 32 -40.17 -39.77 -41.48
N THR A 33 -39.48 -38.64 -41.69
CA THR A 33 -38.42 -38.54 -42.69
C THR A 33 -37.14 -37.98 -42.05
N THR A 34 -36.21 -38.87 -41.72
CA THR A 34 -34.94 -38.52 -41.08
C THR A 34 -33.97 -37.92 -42.10
N SER A 35 -34.10 -36.62 -42.38
CA SER A 35 -33.10 -35.85 -43.14
C SER A 35 -31.78 -35.79 -42.35
N ALA A 36 -30.85 -36.67 -42.70
CA ALA A 36 -29.52 -36.73 -42.10
C ALA A 36 -28.67 -35.54 -42.56
N HIS A 37 -28.86 -34.37 -41.91
CA HIS A 37 -28.01 -33.21 -42.11
C HIS A 37 -26.58 -33.50 -41.63
N TYR A 38 -25.75 -34.04 -42.52
CA TYR A 38 -24.31 -34.15 -42.35
C TYR A 38 -23.67 -32.74 -42.39
N ARG A 39 -23.90 -31.99 -41.32
CA ARG A 39 -23.29 -30.69 -41.07
C ARG A 39 -21.80 -30.96 -40.84
N ARG A 40 -20.99 -30.80 -41.90
CA ARG A 40 -19.53 -30.78 -41.79
C ARG A 40 -19.15 -29.73 -40.74
N GLN A 41 -18.92 -30.19 -39.52
CA GLN A 41 -18.21 -29.40 -38.53
C GLN A 41 -16.81 -29.24 -39.07
N LEU A 42 -16.55 -28.07 -39.68
CA LEU A 42 -15.19 -27.57 -39.75
C LEU A 42 -14.72 -27.52 -38.29
N LEU A 43 -13.80 -28.43 -37.94
CA LEU A 43 -13.09 -28.37 -36.68
C LEU A 43 -12.21 -27.12 -36.74
N ALA A 44 -12.83 -25.99 -36.40
CA ALA A 44 -12.15 -24.75 -36.12
C ALA A 44 -11.23 -25.02 -34.94
N ARG A 45 -10.00 -25.43 -35.25
CA ARG A 45 -8.87 -25.54 -34.32
C ARG A 45 -8.98 -24.35 -33.40
N PRO A 46 -9.19 -24.55 -32.08
CA PRO A 46 -9.55 -23.45 -31.21
C PRO A 46 -8.52 -22.36 -31.37
N VAL A 47 -8.99 -21.16 -31.72
CA VAL A 47 -8.13 -19.97 -31.77
C VAL A 47 -7.69 -19.80 -30.33
N ARG A 48 -6.47 -20.29 -30.05
CA ARG A 48 -5.83 -20.20 -28.74
C ARG A 48 -5.97 -18.74 -28.33
N GLU A 49 -6.74 -18.47 -27.28
CA GLU A 49 -6.93 -17.12 -26.78
C GLU A 49 -5.54 -16.52 -26.66
N LYS A 50 -5.28 -15.47 -27.46
CA LYS A 50 -3.96 -14.83 -27.45
C LYS A 50 -3.77 -14.39 -26.01
N GLN A 51 -2.71 -14.89 -25.37
CA GLN A 51 -2.39 -14.55 -23.98
C GLN A 51 -1.98 -13.08 -23.94
N GLN A 52 -2.97 -12.21 -23.96
CA GLN A 52 -2.83 -10.79 -23.75
C GLN A 52 -2.60 -10.60 -22.26
N CYS A 53 -1.32 -10.60 -21.89
CA CYS A 53 -0.93 -10.14 -20.57
C CYS A 53 -1.32 -8.67 -20.41
N GLN A 54 -1.60 -8.28 -19.17
CA GLN A 54 -1.59 -6.88 -18.82
C GLN A 54 -0.13 -6.42 -18.68
N ASN A 55 0.17 -5.15 -18.93
CA ASN A 55 1.51 -4.59 -18.75
C ASN A 55 1.48 -3.23 -18.03
N THR A 56 2.64 -2.71 -17.63
CA THR A 56 2.73 -1.48 -16.83
C THR A 56 2.25 -0.24 -17.58
N ALA A 57 2.54 -0.16 -18.88
CA ALA A 57 2.20 0.92 -19.82
C ALA A 57 2.65 2.35 -19.41
N ALA A 58 3.60 2.46 -18.46
CA ALA A 58 4.04 3.74 -17.89
C ALA A 58 5.55 4.01 -18.01
N GLY A 59 6.37 2.96 -18.09
CA GLY A 59 7.82 3.09 -18.27
C GLY A 59 8.21 3.66 -19.64
N ARG A 60 9.22 4.54 -19.65
CA ARG A 60 9.79 5.15 -20.88
C ARG A 60 10.71 4.20 -21.66
N TRP A 61 11.36 3.27 -20.95
CA TRP A 61 12.44 2.43 -21.50
C TRP A 61 12.21 0.94 -21.24
N LEU A 62 11.63 0.63 -20.07
CA LEU A 62 11.28 -0.71 -19.63
C LEU A 62 9.76 -0.88 -19.63
N LEU A 63 9.32 -2.13 -19.70
CA LEU A 63 7.94 -2.55 -19.48
C LEU A 63 7.94 -3.82 -18.62
N ALA A 64 6.99 -3.92 -17.70
CA ALA A 64 6.76 -5.12 -16.90
C ALA A 64 5.37 -5.71 -17.21
N ASP A 65 5.31 -7.04 -17.39
CA ASP A 65 4.09 -7.75 -17.77
C ASP A 65 3.45 -8.52 -16.59
N SER A 66 2.24 -9.04 -16.80
CA SER A 66 1.50 -9.80 -15.79
C SER A 66 2.07 -11.19 -15.48
N ASN A 67 3.09 -11.63 -16.21
CA ASN A 67 3.88 -12.82 -15.89
C ASN A 67 5.07 -12.48 -14.96
N GLY A 68 5.33 -11.19 -14.74
CA GLY A 68 6.46 -10.67 -13.98
C GLY A 68 7.75 -10.55 -14.78
N MET A 69 7.71 -10.62 -16.11
CA MET A 69 8.87 -10.30 -16.95
C MET A 69 9.12 -8.79 -16.97
N VAL A 70 10.38 -8.35 -16.98
CA VAL A 70 10.79 -6.99 -17.35
C VAL A 70 11.67 -7.05 -18.58
N CYS A 71 11.30 -6.27 -19.58
CA CYS A 71 12.04 -6.15 -20.83
C CYS A 71 12.08 -4.69 -21.29
N LYS A 72 12.86 -4.41 -22.33
CA LYS A 72 12.81 -3.13 -23.04
C LYS A 72 11.61 -3.09 -24.00
N LEU A 73 11.16 -1.90 -24.38
CA LEU A 73 9.99 -1.72 -25.26
C LEU A 73 10.14 -2.35 -26.66
N ASP A 74 11.36 -2.51 -27.16
CA ASP A 74 11.68 -3.19 -28.43
C ASP A 74 11.59 -4.73 -28.35
N GLN A 75 11.50 -5.29 -27.13
CA GLN A 75 11.37 -6.72 -26.85
C GLN A 75 9.94 -7.14 -26.48
N VAL A 76 8.96 -6.25 -26.72
CA VAL A 76 7.54 -6.47 -26.45
C VAL A 76 6.85 -6.97 -27.72
N ASN A 77 6.26 -8.15 -27.67
CA ASN A 77 5.45 -8.68 -28.75
C ASN A 77 4.22 -7.79 -28.97
N ALA A 78 4.16 -7.08 -30.10
CA ALA A 78 3.09 -6.12 -30.41
C ALA A 78 1.67 -6.75 -30.54
N VAL A 79 1.56 -8.09 -30.53
CA VAL A 79 0.31 -8.83 -30.73
C VAL A 79 -0.25 -9.40 -29.41
N SER A 80 0.60 -9.72 -28.44
CA SER A 80 0.22 -10.13 -27.08
C SER A 80 0.42 -9.04 -26.02
N GLY A 81 1.26 -8.03 -26.27
CA GLY A 81 1.64 -7.00 -25.30
C GLY A 81 2.65 -7.47 -24.25
N CYS A 82 3.28 -8.64 -24.44
CA CYS A 82 4.14 -9.30 -23.46
C CYS A 82 5.61 -9.25 -23.85
N CYS A 83 6.49 -9.35 -22.85
CA CYS A 83 7.93 -9.47 -23.06
C CYS A 83 8.28 -10.84 -23.66
N GLU A 84 9.02 -10.86 -24.78
CA GLU A 84 9.54 -12.11 -25.37
C GLU A 84 10.87 -12.57 -24.72
N GLY A 85 11.49 -11.70 -23.91
CA GLY A 85 12.70 -11.99 -23.15
C GLY A 85 12.83 -11.09 -21.92
N GLY A 86 14.07 -10.91 -21.44
CA GLY A 86 14.36 -10.09 -20.26
C GLY A 86 14.26 -10.85 -18.93
N SER A 87 14.18 -10.10 -17.82
CA SER A 87 14.40 -10.61 -16.46
C SER A 87 13.07 -10.89 -15.73
N LYS A 88 12.86 -12.12 -15.27
CA LYS A 88 11.65 -12.50 -14.52
C LYS A 88 11.78 -12.22 -13.03
N HIS A 89 10.76 -11.58 -12.45
CA HIS A 89 10.73 -11.16 -11.04
C HIS A 89 11.98 -10.36 -10.62
N SER A 90 12.41 -9.44 -11.49
CA SER A 90 13.63 -8.66 -11.28
C SER A 90 13.44 -7.65 -10.14
N CYS A 91 14.24 -7.82 -9.10
CA CYS A 91 14.38 -6.89 -7.98
C CYS A 91 15.65 -6.02 -8.12
N GLU A 92 16.26 -5.92 -9.31
CA GLU A 92 17.60 -5.35 -9.55
C GLU A 92 17.80 -3.94 -8.97
N THR A 93 16.80 -3.06 -9.10
CA THR A 93 16.87 -1.69 -8.56
C THR A 93 16.09 -1.52 -7.25
N CYS A 94 15.81 -2.61 -6.55
CA CYS A 94 15.05 -2.66 -5.29
C CYS A 94 15.97 -2.93 -4.08
N LEU A 95 15.55 -2.50 -2.89
CA LEU A 95 16.09 -3.00 -1.62
C LEU A 95 15.03 -3.87 -0.95
N GLU A 96 15.38 -5.09 -0.55
CA GLU A 96 14.43 -6.05 0.03
C GLU A 96 13.90 -5.61 1.41
N VAL A 97 14.71 -4.85 2.16
CA VAL A 97 14.43 -4.45 3.55
C VAL A 97 13.20 -3.52 3.64
N ASP A 98 13.15 -2.48 2.81
CA ASP A 98 12.02 -1.53 2.77
C ASP A 98 11.04 -1.82 1.62
N LYS A 99 11.41 -2.70 0.69
CA LYS A 99 10.64 -3.10 -0.49
C LYS A 99 10.34 -1.92 -1.42
N CYS A 100 11.32 -1.03 -1.57
CA CYS A 100 11.27 0.14 -2.44
C CYS A 100 12.36 0.11 -3.53
N CYS A 101 12.01 0.56 -4.72
CA CYS A 101 12.81 0.47 -5.94
C CYS A 101 12.96 1.81 -6.67
N THR A 102 14.06 1.98 -7.41
CA THR A 102 14.30 3.17 -8.26
C THR A 102 13.39 3.17 -9.48
N GLU A 103 13.21 2.02 -10.13
CA GLU A 103 12.38 1.87 -11.33
C GLU A 103 11.02 1.23 -11.00
N TYR A 104 9.94 1.76 -11.59
CA TYR A 104 8.57 1.28 -11.40
C TYR A 104 8.38 -0.17 -11.88
N GLU A 105 8.89 -0.48 -13.07
CA GLU A 105 8.83 -1.82 -13.68
C GLU A 105 9.48 -2.90 -12.81
N HIS A 106 10.65 -2.61 -12.21
CA HIS A 106 11.29 -3.52 -11.25
C HIS A 106 10.47 -3.66 -9.97
N CYS A 107 9.86 -2.59 -9.44
CA CYS A 107 8.93 -2.71 -8.32
C CYS A 107 7.77 -3.66 -8.64
N VAL A 108 7.11 -3.49 -9.79
CA VAL A 108 5.97 -4.32 -10.19
C VAL A 108 6.39 -5.78 -10.41
N SER A 109 7.51 -6.02 -11.08
CA SER A 109 8.05 -7.36 -11.35
C SER A 109 8.49 -8.08 -10.07
N CYS A 110 9.23 -7.41 -9.20
CA CYS A 110 9.66 -7.92 -7.91
C CYS A 110 8.44 -8.25 -7.03
N CYS A 111 7.51 -7.30 -6.86
CA CYS A 111 6.25 -7.50 -6.11
C CYS A 111 5.46 -8.75 -6.54
N LEU A 112 5.50 -9.13 -7.83
CA LEU A 112 4.81 -10.31 -8.35
C LEU A 112 5.38 -11.65 -7.90
N LYS A 113 6.58 -11.70 -7.31
CA LYS A 113 7.18 -12.92 -6.74
C LYS A 113 6.28 -13.49 -5.64
N GLN A 114 6.31 -14.82 -5.44
CA GLN A 114 5.39 -15.48 -4.50
C GLN A 114 5.63 -15.05 -3.05
N ASP A 115 6.90 -14.91 -2.65
CA ASP A 115 7.33 -14.55 -1.29
C ASP A 115 6.89 -13.14 -0.87
N HIS A 116 6.82 -12.20 -1.82
CA HIS A 116 6.49 -10.80 -1.54
C HIS A 116 4.99 -10.53 -1.58
N THR A 117 4.25 -11.23 -2.46
CA THR A 117 2.79 -11.17 -2.56
C THR A 117 2.22 -12.59 -2.50
N PRO A 118 1.86 -13.14 -1.33
CA PRO A 118 1.12 -14.39 -1.26
C PRO A 118 -0.31 -14.22 -1.80
N ALA A 119 -1.00 -15.31 -2.16
CA ALA A 119 -2.36 -15.25 -2.71
C ALA A 119 -3.37 -14.57 -1.76
N SER A 120 -3.17 -14.70 -0.44
CA SER A 120 -3.94 -14.03 0.62
C SER A 120 -3.85 -12.50 0.56
N ALA A 121 -2.81 -11.92 -0.05
CA ALA A 121 -2.65 -10.46 -0.13
C ALA A 121 -3.81 -9.78 -0.89
N LEU A 122 -4.41 -10.44 -1.89
CA LEU A 122 -5.58 -9.93 -2.61
C LEU A 122 -6.82 -9.83 -1.72
N ALA A 123 -6.96 -10.73 -0.74
CA ALA A 123 -8.05 -10.69 0.23
C ALA A 123 -7.81 -9.65 1.33
N ALA A 124 -6.55 -9.36 1.68
CA ALA A 124 -6.18 -8.44 2.75
C ALA A 124 -6.09 -6.96 2.32
N ASN A 125 -5.68 -6.68 1.08
CA ASN A 125 -5.39 -5.32 0.62
C ASN A 125 -6.59 -4.68 -0.12
N PHE A 126 -7.11 -3.58 0.42
CA PHE A 126 -8.00 -2.67 -0.32
C PHE A 126 -7.20 -1.79 -1.30
N ARG A 127 -7.89 -1.04 -2.18
CA ARG A 127 -7.22 -0.09 -3.10
C ARG A 127 -6.71 1.17 -2.41
N SER A 128 -7.16 1.47 -1.19
CA SER A 128 -6.56 2.45 -0.30
C SER A 128 -6.53 1.92 1.13
N ALA A 129 -5.45 2.21 1.85
CA ALA A 129 -5.24 1.71 3.22
C ALA A 129 -6.39 2.12 4.14
N GLY A 130 -6.95 1.17 4.88
CA GLY A 130 -8.06 1.40 5.82
C GLY A 130 -9.41 1.77 5.19
N ARG A 131 -9.58 1.65 3.86
CA ARG A 131 -10.77 2.12 3.13
C ARG A 131 -11.50 1.01 2.34
N PRO A 132 -12.39 0.24 2.97
CA PRO A 132 -13.17 -0.82 2.32
C PRO A 132 -13.98 -0.38 1.11
N GLU A 133 -14.44 0.87 1.11
CA GLU A 133 -15.24 1.49 0.04
C GLU A 133 -14.50 1.56 -1.31
N THR A 134 -13.17 1.50 -1.30
CA THR A 134 -12.35 1.49 -2.52
C THR A 134 -12.26 0.11 -3.20
N GLY A 135 -12.83 -0.92 -2.58
CA GLY A 135 -12.80 -2.30 -3.06
C GLY A 135 -11.41 -2.95 -2.99
N LYS A 136 -11.30 -4.14 -3.57
CA LYS A 136 -10.06 -4.94 -3.62
C LYS A 136 -9.54 -5.05 -5.06
N TRP A 137 -8.33 -5.58 -5.21
CA TRP A 137 -7.64 -5.73 -6.48
C TRP A 137 -8.07 -7.00 -7.21
N GLY A 138 -8.25 -6.94 -8.54
CA GLY A 138 -8.72 -8.08 -9.35
C GLY A 138 -7.64 -9.12 -9.63
N SER A 139 -6.36 -8.73 -9.57
CA SER A 139 -5.23 -9.64 -9.75
C SER A 139 -3.98 -9.21 -8.98
N ARG A 140 -3.01 -10.13 -8.83
CA ARG A 140 -1.66 -9.82 -8.29
C ARG A 140 -1.00 -8.67 -9.05
N PHE A 141 -1.23 -8.60 -10.37
CA PHE A 141 -0.67 -7.58 -11.23
C PHE A 141 -1.26 -6.19 -10.98
N GLU A 142 -2.58 -6.11 -10.82
CA GLU A 142 -3.25 -4.87 -10.43
C GLU A 142 -2.81 -4.40 -9.04
N LEU A 143 -2.71 -5.30 -8.06
CA LEU A 143 -2.20 -5.00 -6.72
C LEU A 143 -0.77 -4.44 -6.76
N CYS A 144 0.13 -5.06 -7.52
CA CYS A 144 1.51 -4.59 -7.65
C CYS A 144 1.62 -3.25 -8.41
N ARG A 145 0.90 -3.07 -9.53
CA ARG A 145 0.79 -1.76 -10.21
C ARG A 145 0.14 -0.69 -9.32
N GLY A 146 -0.73 -1.10 -8.40
CA GLY A 146 -1.33 -0.24 -7.39
C GLY A 146 -0.31 0.24 -6.37
N LYS A 147 0.31 -0.68 -5.62
CA LYS A 147 1.28 -0.34 -4.56
C LYS A 147 2.52 0.37 -5.09
N CYS A 148 3.08 -0.07 -6.22
CA CYS A 148 4.32 0.49 -6.76
C CYS A 148 4.20 1.93 -7.31
N ARG A 149 3.01 2.52 -7.33
CA ARG A 149 2.87 3.95 -7.63
C ARG A 149 3.46 4.80 -6.51
N THR A 150 3.94 5.97 -6.87
CA THR A 150 4.41 6.94 -5.88
C THR A 150 3.24 7.41 -5.03
N THR A 151 3.50 7.62 -3.74
CA THR A 151 2.50 8.11 -2.78
C THR A 151 3.05 9.30 -2.00
N SER A 152 2.20 10.02 -1.28
CA SER A 152 2.65 11.08 -0.38
C SER A 152 3.60 10.62 0.74
N GLN A 153 3.70 9.31 1.00
CA GLN A 153 4.69 8.72 1.92
C GLN A 153 6.08 8.55 1.29
N SER A 154 6.17 8.58 -0.05
CA SER A 154 7.43 8.49 -0.81
C SER A 154 8.04 9.87 -1.12
N THR A 155 7.34 10.96 -0.77
CA THR A 155 7.68 12.34 -1.15
C THR A 155 7.91 13.26 0.05
N VAL A 156 8.75 14.26 -0.15
CA VAL A 156 8.93 15.47 0.67
C VAL A 156 8.39 16.67 -0.14
N HIS A 157 8.39 17.85 0.47
CA HIS A 157 8.14 19.18 -0.09
C HIS A 157 8.15 19.30 -1.64
N GLU A 158 7.07 19.89 -2.18
CA GLU A 158 6.87 20.20 -3.61
C GLU A 158 6.93 18.98 -4.57
N ASN A 159 6.61 17.79 -4.06
CA ASN A 159 6.65 16.50 -4.75
C ASN A 159 8.07 15.96 -5.04
N SER A 160 9.08 16.48 -4.34
CA SER A 160 10.42 15.89 -4.31
C SER A 160 10.34 14.47 -3.72
N TYR A 161 11.10 13.49 -4.21
CA TYR A 161 11.12 12.16 -3.59
C TYR A 161 12.05 12.11 -2.36
N LEU A 162 11.68 11.31 -1.36
CA LEU A 162 12.50 11.07 -0.15
C LEU A 162 13.92 10.61 -0.49
N GLY A 163 14.04 9.77 -1.51
CA GLY A 163 15.29 9.25 -2.05
C GLY A 163 15.05 8.61 -3.41
N ARG A 164 16.12 8.13 -4.07
CA ARG A 164 16.05 7.57 -5.44
C ARG A 164 15.07 6.40 -5.57
N ARG A 165 14.93 5.58 -4.53
CA ARG A 165 14.01 4.44 -4.50
C ARG A 165 12.66 4.93 -3.99
N HIS A 166 11.68 5.05 -4.86
CA HIS A 166 10.41 5.75 -4.58
C HIS A 166 9.16 4.97 -5.03
N HIS A 167 9.34 3.85 -5.73
CA HIS A 167 8.30 2.88 -6.04
C HIS A 167 8.31 1.75 -5.00
N CYS A 168 7.30 1.65 -4.14
CA CYS A 168 7.33 0.76 -2.98
C CYS A 168 6.21 -0.30 -3.00
N PHE A 169 6.54 -1.58 -2.86
CA PHE A 169 5.55 -2.66 -2.72
C PHE A 169 5.33 -3.11 -1.26
N GLY A 170 6.24 -2.76 -0.35
CA GLY A 170 6.06 -2.97 1.09
C GLY A 170 5.03 -2.03 1.71
N ASP A 171 4.42 -2.46 2.82
CA ASP A 171 3.35 -1.72 3.51
C ASP A 171 3.82 -0.41 4.16
N ARG A 172 5.14 -0.23 4.30
CA ARG A 172 5.78 1.04 4.72
C ARG A 172 5.61 2.16 3.71
N GLN A 173 5.39 1.85 2.42
CA GLN A 173 5.15 2.78 1.30
C GLN A 173 6.16 3.95 1.15
N LYS A 174 7.34 3.83 1.77
CA LYS A 174 8.41 4.84 1.84
C LYS A 174 9.79 4.14 1.87
N PRO A 175 10.83 4.72 1.26
CA PRO A 175 12.18 4.18 1.37
C PRO A 175 12.82 4.44 2.73
N MET A 176 13.82 3.63 3.03
CA MET A 176 14.95 3.98 3.90
C MET A 176 16.02 4.70 3.06
N LEU A 177 16.62 5.74 3.61
CA LEU A 177 17.72 6.48 2.99
C LEU A 177 19.08 5.91 3.38
N GLU A 178 19.17 5.28 4.55
CA GLU A 178 20.37 4.61 5.04
C GLU A 178 20.26 3.08 4.88
N PRO A 179 21.39 2.34 4.88
CA PRO A 179 21.38 0.88 4.97
C PRO A 179 20.62 0.37 6.21
N GLU A 180 20.28 -0.92 6.24
CA GLU A 180 19.47 -1.48 7.32
C GLU A 180 20.08 -1.21 8.71
N LEU A 181 19.42 -0.34 9.45
CA LEU A 181 19.76 -0.02 10.82
C LEU A 181 19.42 -1.24 11.67
N ALA A 182 20.46 -2.02 12.01
CA ALA A 182 20.37 -3.21 12.84
C ALA A 182 19.44 -2.94 14.06
N PRO A 183 18.52 -3.88 14.40
CA PRO A 183 17.55 -3.67 15.46
C PRO A 183 18.28 -3.27 16.76
N PRO A 184 17.76 -2.29 17.53
CA PRO A 184 18.50 -1.73 18.66
C PRO A 184 18.99 -2.84 19.62
N PRO A 185 20.30 -2.90 19.93
CA PRO A 185 20.86 -4.04 20.65
C PRO A 185 20.33 -4.12 22.09
N GLY A 186 20.49 -5.28 22.73
CA GLY A 186 20.22 -5.44 24.17
C GLY A 186 18.74 -5.33 24.60
N GLY A 187 17.77 -5.38 23.68
CA GLY A 187 16.34 -5.25 24.02
C GLY A 187 15.86 -3.80 24.19
N VAL A 188 16.64 -2.84 23.71
CA VAL A 188 16.25 -1.43 23.58
C VAL A 188 15.04 -1.33 22.66
N VAL A 189 14.02 -0.60 23.12
CA VAL A 189 12.84 -0.25 22.31
C VAL A 189 12.87 1.24 22.01
N ALA A 190 12.68 1.60 20.75
CA ALA A 190 12.52 2.98 20.33
C ALA A 190 11.08 3.45 20.65
N VAL A 191 10.94 4.44 21.54
CA VAL A 191 9.63 4.93 22.00
C VAL A 191 9.53 6.43 21.74
N ALA A 192 8.54 6.84 20.96
CA ALA A 192 8.28 8.24 20.68
C ALA A 192 7.45 8.89 21.78
N ALA A 193 7.82 10.12 22.17
CA ALA A 193 6.96 10.98 22.96
C ALA A 193 5.63 11.22 22.25
N GLN A 194 4.50 11.07 22.94
CA GLN A 194 3.17 11.33 22.38
C GLN A 194 2.89 12.82 22.26
N GLU A 195 3.30 13.60 23.25
CA GLU A 195 3.19 15.06 23.31
C GLU A 195 4.57 15.72 23.36
N PRO A 196 4.70 17.00 22.98
CA PRO A 196 5.94 17.77 23.16
C PRO A 196 6.20 18.04 24.66
N ASN A 197 7.38 18.58 24.98
CA ASN A 197 7.80 18.88 26.36
C ASN A 197 7.82 17.66 27.32
N LEU A 198 8.06 16.45 26.78
CA LEU A 198 8.35 15.24 27.54
C LEU A 198 9.83 14.87 27.40
N SER A 199 10.48 14.53 28.52
CA SER A 199 11.85 14.00 28.51
C SER A 199 11.85 12.48 28.34
N CYS A 200 12.97 11.90 27.90
CA CYS A 200 13.04 10.46 27.70
C CYS A 200 12.93 9.65 29.01
N LEU A 201 13.27 10.25 30.15
CA LEU A 201 12.93 9.69 31.47
C LEU A 201 11.41 9.49 31.63
N GLN A 202 10.60 10.47 31.24
CA GLN A 202 9.14 10.39 31.31
C GLN A 202 8.56 9.43 30.27
N VAL A 203 9.09 9.45 29.04
CA VAL A 203 8.63 8.62 27.92
C VAL A 203 8.87 7.13 28.19
N CYS A 204 10.06 6.74 28.65
CA CYS A 204 10.35 5.34 28.96
C CYS A 204 9.58 4.85 30.20
N ALA A 205 9.47 5.68 31.25
CA ALA A 205 8.70 5.33 32.45
C ALA A 205 7.21 5.07 32.12
N GLY A 206 6.65 5.80 31.15
CA GLY A 206 5.29 5.60 30.64
C GLY A 206 5.05 4.25 29.96
N VAL A 207 6.10 3.48 29.64
CA VAL A 207 6.02 2.09 29.14
C VAL A 207 6.72 1.08 30.07
N GLY A 208 6.99 1.45 31.32
CA GLY A 208 7.61 0.57 32.32
C GLY A 208 9.11 0.29 32.09
N LYS A 209 9.80 1.14 31.32
CA LYS A 209 11.22 1.02 30.95
C LYS A 209 12.04 2.22 31.43
N THR A 210 13.36 2.14 31.36
CA THR A 210 14.28 3.24 31.71
C THR A 210 14.93 3.82 30.45
N CYS A 211 15.24 5.12 30.43
CA CYS A 211 16.01 5.74 29.33
C CYS A 211 17.47 5.27 29.39
N SER A 212 18.04 4.82 28.26
CA SER A 212 19.44 4.39 28.17
C SER A 212 20.27 5.37 27.33
N PRO A 213 21.15 6.19 27.96
CA PRO A 213 22.00 7.15 27.24
C PRO A 213 22.85 6.51 26.14
N ASP A 214 23.41 5.33 26.43
CA ASP A 214 24.38 4.63 25.57
C ASP A 214 23.77 4.13 24.25
N HIS A 215 22.45 4.03 24.19
CA HIS A 215 21.71 3.49 23.04
C HIS A 215 21.01 4.56 22.20
N PHE A 216 21.26 5.85 22.43
CA PHE A 216 20.70 6.90 21.59
C PHE A 216 21.15 6.81 20.13
N ASP A 217 22.39 6.37 19.86
CA ASP A 217 22.85 6.14 18.48
C ASP A 217 21.94 5.17 17.71
N ALA A 218 21.41 4.12 18.36
CA ALA A 218 20.51 3.16 17.72
C ALA A 218 19.12 3.73 17.33
N VAL A 219 18.79 4.96 17.77
CA VAL A 219 17.57 5.71 17.42
C VAL A 219 17.84 7.07 16.75
N ASN A 220 19.09 7.54 16.73
CA ASN A 220 19.53 8.84 16.19
C ASN A 220 19.68 8.84 14.66
N HIS A 221 18.71 8.24 13.96
CA HIS A 221 18.72 8.09 12.51
C HIS A 221 17.41 8.58 11.90
N CYS A 222 17.50 9.14 10.69
CA CYS A 222 16.32 9.67 9.99
C CYS A 222 15.24 8.61 9.76
N ASP A 223 15.62 7.36 9.45
CA ASP A 223 14.67 6.29 9.18
C ASP A 223 14.07 5.69 10.46
N ARG A 224 14.79 5.75 11.59
CA ARG A 224 14.21 5.49 12.92
C ARG A 224 13.17 6.54 13.28
N LEU A 225 13.49 7.83 13.11
CA LEU A 225 12.51 8.92 13.33
C LEU A 225 11.27 8.76 12.43
N ARG A 226 11.45 8.43 11.14
CA ARG A 226 10.34 8.18 10.19
C ARG A 226 9.45 6.99 10.55
N ASP A 227 9.86 6.10 11.44
CA ASP A 227 9.07 4.94 11.85
C ASP A 227 8.11 5.24 13.02
N HIS A 228 8.30 6.37 13.70
CA HIS A 228 7.40 6.85 14.75
C HIS A 228 6.79 8.23 14.44
N PHE A 229 7.37 8.98 13.51
CA PHE A 229 6.94 10.29 13.04
C PHE A 229 6.87 10.33 11.52
N LYS A 230 6.17 11.31 10.95
CA LYS A 230 6.02 11.43 9.49
C LYS A 230 7.19 12.15 8.82
N CYS A 231 7.81 13.13 9.49
CA CYS A 231 8.94 13.89 8.98
C CYS A 231 8.63 14.61 7.65
N GLU A 232 7.46 15.27 7.54
CA GLU A 232 6.92 15.82 6.29
C GLU A 232 7.81 16.89 5.63
N ALA A 233 8.57 17.67 6.41
CA ALA A 233 9.55 18.62 5.88
C ALA A 233 10.91 17.97 5.53
N GLY A 234 11.07 16.67 5.76
CA GLY A 234 12.31 15.91 5.58
C GLY A 234 12.97 15.55 6.92
N CYS A 235 14.28 15.29 6.85
CA CYS A 235 15.10 15.05 8.03
C CYS A 235 16.45 15.76 7.88
N GLN A 236 16.96 16.33 8.97
CA GLN A 236 18.13 17.20 8.97
C GLN A 236 19.12 16.85 10.10
N LEU A 237 20.41 16.82 9.75
CA LEU A 237 21.51 16.80 10.71
C LEU A 237 21.55 18.15 11.45
N SER A 238 21.42 18.07 12.77
CA SER A 238 21.55 19.22 13.66
C SER A 238 23.02 19.40 13.98
N THR A 239 23.62 20.44 13.41
CA THR A 239 25.02 20.80 13.59
C THR A 239 25.19 21.59 14.90
N ALA A 240 26.42 22.00 15.22
CA ALA A 240 26.72 22.77 16.43
C ALA A 240 25.87 24.05 16.62
N SER A 241 25.38 24.66 15.52
CA SER A 241 24.55 25.88 15.55
C SER A 241 23.05 25.65 15.60
N THR A 242 22.56 24.43 15.38
CA THR A 242 21.14 24.04 15.48
C THR A 242 20.88 22.98 16.55
N ARG A 243 21.83 22.79 17.47
CA ARG A 243 21.83 21.78 18.53
C ARG A 243 20.71 21.99 19.57
N GLY A 244 19.69 21.13 19.55
CA GLY A 244 18.80 20.87 20.68
C GLY A 244 19.26 19.65 21.49
N LYS A 245 19.34 19.76 22.82
CA LYS A 245 19.67 18.60 23.71
C LYS A 245 18.57 17.53 23.73
N ASP A 246 17.38 17.90 23.27
CA ASP A 246 16.19 17.06 23.13
C ASP A 246 16.20 16.21 21.85
N HIS A 247 17.19 16.36 20.98
CA HIS A 247 17.34 15.49 19.81
C HIS A 247 17.73 14.04 20.23
N PRO A 248 17.48 12.99 19.42
CA PRO A 248 16.72 13.00 18.17
C PRO A 248 15.22 13.22 18.39
N ALA A 249 14.59 14.04 17.54
CA ALA A 249 13.21 14.46 17.73
C ALA A 249 12.49 14.88 16.43
N TYR A 250 11.17 14.93 16.47
CA TYR A 250 10.31 15.52 15.44
C TYR A 250 9.79 16.89 15.90
N VAL A 251 9.88 17.90 15.03
CA VAL A 251 9.37 19.26 15.28
C VAL A 251 7.87 19.33 15.02
N ILE A 252 7.08 19.78 15.99
CA ILE A 252 5.62 19.86 15.85
C ILE A 252 5.21 20.92 14.81
N TYR A 253 4.06 20.72 14.15
CA TYR A 253 3.60 21.60 13.06
C TYR A 253 3.27 23.03 13.51
N GLN A 254 2.97 23.24 14.80
CA GLN A 254 2.72 24.56 15.41
C GLN A 254 4.02 25.31 15.76
N SER A 255 5.11 25.06 15.05
CA SER A 255 6.41 25.73 15.24
C SER A 255 6.57 26.87 14.23
N PRO A 256 7.25 27.98 14.59
CA PRO A 256 7.63 29.02 13.64
C PRO A 256 8.41 28.42 12.45
N LYS A 257 8.32 29.01 11.26
CA LYS A 257 8.96 28.48 10.04
C LYS A 257 10.48 28.35 10.19
N GLU A 258 11.05 29.28 10.96
CA GLU A 258 12.45 29.43 11.32
C GLU A 258 12.97 28.23 12.12
N ASN A 259 12.07 27.49 12.77
CA ASN A 259 12.36 26.28 13.56
C ASN A 259 12.04 24.98 12.80
N PHE A 260 11.82 25.04 11.48
CA PHE A 260 11.60 23.87 10.61
C PHE A 260 10.42 22.96 11.06
N PRO A 261 9.17 23.46 11.05
CA PRO A 261 8.00 22.68 11.47
C PRO A 261 7.85 21.41 10.61
N THR A 262 7.48 20.30 11.25
CA THR A 262 7.38 18.94 10.65
C THR A 262 8.70 18.33 10.17
N MET A 263 9.85 18.93 10.49
CA MET A 263 11.17 18.34 10.27
C MET A 263 11.49 17.27 11.32
N CYS A 264 12.26 16.24 10.94
CA CYS A 264 12.91 15.34 11.88
C CYS A 264 14.38 15.73 12.07
N LEU A 265 14.84 15.82 13.31
CA LEU A 265 16.16 16.31 13.69
C LEU A 265 16.97 15.21 14.37
N ILE A 266 18.14 14.91 13.82
CA ILE A 266 19.14 14.00 14.42
C ILE A 266 20.36 14.80 14.88
N ASN A 267 21.04 14.33 15.92
CA ASN A 267 22.19 14.98 16.53
C ASN A 267 23.50 14.46 15.92
N GLU A 268 24.22 15.31 15.17
CA GLU A 268 25.50 14.94 14.55
C GLU A 268 26.60 14.66 15.58
N LEU A 269 26.58 15.38 16.72
CA LEU A 269 27.64 15.37 17.73
C LEU A 269 27.51 14.23 18.75
N ARG A 270 26.43 13.44 18.70
CA ARG A 270 26.13 12.32 19.62
C ARG A 270 26.10 12.69 21.12
N GLU A 271 25.89 13.97 21.42
CA GLU A 271 25.73 14.51 22.78
C GLU A 271 24.27 14.36 23.25
N PHE A 272 23.92 13.26 23.93
CA PHE A 272 22.54 12.97 24.33
C PHE A 272 22.27 13.16 25.82
N ASP A 273 21.04 13.59 26.15
CA ASP A 273 20.58 13.87 27.51
C ASP A 273 19.19 13.24 27.70
N CYS A 274 19.02 12.31 28.64
CA CYS A 274 17.71 11.67 28.93
C CYS A 274 16.69 12.63 29.59
N SER A 275 17.18 13.67 30.30
CA SER A 275 16.36 14.63 31.04
C SER A 275 15.88 15.80 30.17
N ALA A 276 16.59 16.10 29.08
CA ALA A 276 16.25 17.17 28.15
C ALA A 276 14.85 17.00 27.54
N LYS A 277 14.19 18.13 27.31
CA LYS A 277 12.87 18.27 26.70
C LYS A 277 12.69 19.69 26.18
N HIS A 278 11.84 19.88 25.19
CA HIS A 278 11.58 21.19 24.61
C HIS A 278 10.12 21.32 24.15
N ALA A 279 9.60 22.55 24.17
CA ALA A 279 8.16 22.82 24.02
C ALA A 279 7.62 22.68 22.58
N LYS A 280 8.49 22.44 21.60
CA LYS A 280 8.15 22.33 20.17
C LYS A 280 8.60 21.02 19.51
N THR A 281 9.09 20.06 20.28
CA THR A 281 9.65 18.81 19.77
C THR A 281 9.11 17.58 20.51
N ARG A 282 8.95 16.49 19.78
CA ARG A 282 8.61 15.15 20.30
C ARG A 282 9.82 14.25 20.13
N ARG A 283 10.42 13.81 21.24
CA ARG A 283 11.64 13.00 21.25
C ARG A 283 11.41 11.57 20.79
N LEU A 284 12.41 10.94 20.19
CA LEU A 284 12.50 9.49 20.09
C LEU A 284 13.51 8.97 21.11
N CYS A 285 13.07 8.06 21.97
CA CYS A 285 13.79 7.67 23.18
C CYS A 285 14.20 6.19 23.14
N PRO A 286 15.47 5.85 23.47
CA PRO A 286 15.92 4.48 23.64
C PRO A 286 15.54 3.98 25.05
N CYS A 287 14.61 3.02 25.13
CA CYS A 287 14.04 2.54 26.38
C CYS A 287 14.39 1.06 26.65
N VAL A 288 15.07 0.79 27.76
CA VAL A 288 15.46 -0.55 28.25
C VAL A 288 14.57 -1.05 29.38
#